data_AF-A0A2V0PM11-F1
#
_entry.id   AF-A0A2V0PM11-F1
#
_cell.length_a   1.000
_cell.length_b   1.000
_cell.length_c   1.000
_cell.angle_alpha   90.00
_cell.angle_beta   90.00
_cell.angle_gamma   90.00
#
_symmetry.space_group_name_H-M   'P 1'
#
loop_
_entity.id
_entity.type
_entity.pdbx_description
1 polymer ?
#
loop_
_entity_poly.entity_id
_entity_poly.type
_entity_poly.pdbx_seq_one_letter_code
_entity_poly.pdbx_strand_id
1 'polypeptide(L)'
;MLRSPEQYGVPLGALEGDPLLLERRLDLAHSAALVLDRHNLIRYDRRTGNFQPTDLGRIASHYYVTHTTLAAFADHLKPTMGDIELLRLFALADEFK
;
A
#
# COMPACT_ATOMS: atom_id res chain seq x y z
N MET A 1 17.84 -5.55 7.65
CA MET A 1 17.30 -5.85 9.00
C MET A 1 18.18 -6.81 9.79
N LEU A 2 18.39 -8.07 9.38
CA LEU A 2 19.18 -9.03 10.20
C LEU A 2 20.66 -8.67 10.41
N ARG A 3 21.33 -8.07 9.41
CA ARG A 3 22.76 -7.69 9.52
C ARG A 3 23.00 -6.34 10.21
N SER A 4 22.02 -5.45 10.18
CA SER A 4 22.11 -4.08 10.71
C SER A 4 20.75 -3.67 11.32
N PRO A 5 20.29 -4.29 12.42
CA PRO A 5 18.92 -4.12 12.94
C PRO A 5 18.61 -2.67 13.34
N GLU A 6 19.55 -1.98 13.98
CA GLU A 6 19.37 -0.59 14.46
C GLU A 6 19.01 0.39 13.34
N GLN A 7 19.63 0.25 12.16
CA GLN A 7 19.36 1.12 11.02
C GLN A 7 17.92 0.99 10.49
N TYR A 8 17.25 -0.13 10.77
CA TYR A 8 15.87 -0.41 10.35
C TYR A 8 14.87 -0.30 11.50
N GLY A 9 15.27 0.35 12.61
CA GLY A 9 14.41 0.54 13.78
C GLY A 9 14.03 -0.77 14.48
N VAL A 10 14.87 -1.82 14.35
CA VAL A 10 14.72 -3.06 15.11
C VAL A 10 15.57 -2.96 16.38
N PRO A 11 15.00 -3.08 17.58
CA PRO A 11 15.77 -3.00 18.82
C PRO A 11 16.74 -4.18 18.93
N LEU A 12 17.94 -3.95 19.48
CA LEU A 12 19.02 -4.94 19.60
C LEU A 12 18.58 -6.25 20.27
N GLY A 13 17.71 -6.17 21.30
CA GLY A 13 17.18 -7.34 22.00
C GLY A 13 16.10 -8.13 21.25
N ALA A 14 15.56 -7.60 20.13
CA ALA A 14 14.54 -8.31 19.36
C ALA A 14 15.08 -9.56 18.67
N LEU A 15 16.39 -9.59 18.34
CA LEU A 15 17.02 -10.76 17.71
C LEU A 15 17.22 -11.94 18.67
N GLU A 16 17.20 -11.70 19.98
CA GLU A 16 17.31 -12.77 20.97
C GLU A 16 16.01 -13.58 21.08
N GLY A 17 14.86 -12.90 20.99
CA GLY A 17 13.53 -13.52 20.99
C GLY A 17 13.04 -13.96 19.61
N ASP A 18 13.38 -13.22 18.56
CA ASP A 18 12.99 -13.49 17.18
C ASP A 18 14.20 -13.41 16.23
N PRO A 19 15.06 -14.46 16.22
CA PRO A 19 16.31 -14.46 15.44
C PRO A 19 16.08 -14.39 13.93
N LEU A 20 14.88 -14.76 13.45
CA LEU A 20 14.50 -14.72 12.05
C LEU A 20 13.61 -13.52 11.69
N LEU A 21 13.34 -12.62 12.65
CA LEU A 21 12.45 -11.48 12.50
C LEU A 21 11.11 -11.87 11.83
N LEU A 22 10.54 -13.01 12.22
CA LEU A 22 9.26 -13.49 11.73
C LEU A 22 8.13 -12.55 12.17
N GLU A 23 8.05 -12.22 13.45
CA GLU A 23 7.02 -11.33 13.98
C GLU A 23 7.16 -9.94 13.36
N ARG A 24 8.40 -9.43 13.29
CA ARG A 24 8.66 -8.13 12.67
C ARG A 24 8.27 -8.09 11.20
N ARG A 25 8.49 -9.16 10.44
CA ARG A 25 8.05 -9.25 9.03
C ARG A 25 6.54 -9.31 8.91
N LEU A 26 5.88 -10.05 9.80
CA LEU A 26 4.42 -10.09 9.86
C LEU A 26 3.85 -8.71 10.16
N ASP A 27 4.40 -7.97 11.11
CA ASP A 27 3.96 -6.61 11.44
C ASP A 27 4.09 -5.64 10.26
N LEU A 28 5.22 -5.71 9.54
CA LEU A 28 5.45 -4.88 8.36
C LEU A 28 4.46 -5.23 7.24
N ALA A 29 4.28 -6.52 6.96
CA ALA A 29 3.33 -6.98 5.95
C ALA A 29 1.88 -6.63 6.33
N HIS A 30 1.52 -6.77 7.61
CA HIS A 30 0.21 -6.40 8.13
C HIS A 30 -0.05 -4.91 7.99
N SER A 31 0.91 -4.07 8.37
CA SER A 31 0.82 -2.62 8.23
C SER A 31 0.64 -2.20 6.77
N ALA A 32 1.41 -2.79 5.85
CA ALA A 32 1.27 -2.54 4.42
C ALA A 32 -0.09 -3.02 3.87
N ALA A 33 -0.56 -4.19 4.31
CA ALA A 33 -1.86 -4.73 3.93
C ALA A 33 -3.01 -3.81 4.38
N LEU A 34 -2.95 -3.26 5.59
CA LEU A 34 -3.93 -2.29 6.09
C LEU A 34 -3.98 -1.02 5.23
N VAL A 35 -2.83 -0.53 4.77
CA VAL A 35 -2.76 0.63 3.88
C VAL A 35 -3.41 0.30 2.54
N LEU A 36 -3.04 -0.83 1.91
CA LEU A 36 -3.60 -1.23 0.61
C LEU A 36 -5.11 -1.51 0.68
N ASP A 37 -5.59 -2.11 1.76
CA ASP A 37 -7.01 -2.38 2.02
C ASP A 37 -7.80 -1.07 2.19
N ARG A 38 -7.24 -0.10 2.94
CA ARG A 38 -7.84 1.23 3.13
C ARG A 38 -8.06 1.97 1.81
N HIS A 39 -7.14 1.78 0.85
CA HIS A 39 -7.22 2.39 -0.47
C HIS A 39 -7.99 1.54 -1.49
N ASN A 40 -8.63 0.44 -1.06
CA ASN A 40 -9.37 -0.49 -1.91
C ASN A 40 -8.53 -1.18 -3.01
N LEU A 41 -7.21 -1.26 -2.87
CA LEU A 41 -6.36 -1.98 -3.82
C LEU A 41 -6.40 -3.49 -3.59
N ILE A 42 -6.56 -3.92 -2.35
CA ILE A 42 -6.75 -5.32 -1.96
C ILE A 42 -7.96 -5.41 -1.03
N ARG A 43 -8.50 -6.62 -0.84
CA ARG A 43 -9.33 -6.93 0.32
C ARG A 43 -8.50 -7.80 1.26
N TYR A 44 -8.31 -7.33 2.48
CA TYR A 44 -7.50 -8.01 3.48
C TYR A 44 -8.36 -8.56 4.62
N ASP A 45 -8.42 -9.88 4.74
CA ASP A 45 -9.06 -10.52 5.89
C ASP A 45 -8.06 -10.66 7.04
N ARG A 46 -8.22 -9.81 8.06
CA ARG A 46 -7.34 -9.78 9.25
C ARG A 46 -7.40 -11.06 10.08
N ARG A 47 -8.48 -11.84 9.98
CA ARG A 47 -8.66 -13.05 10.78
C ARG A 47 -7.98 -14.25 10.14
N THR A 48 -8.00 -14.34 8.81
CA THR A 48 -7.37 -15.45 8.07
C THR A 48 -6.00 -15.10 7.51
N GLY A 49 -5.66 -13.81 7.40
CA GLY A 49 -4.45 -13.32 6.75
C GLY A 49 -4.51 -13.35 5.23
N ASN A 50 -5.67 -13.64 4.63
CA ASN A 50 -5.82 -13.79 3.19
C ASN A 50 -5.93 -12.45 2.47
N PHE A 51 -5.32 -12.38 1.28
CA PHE A 51 -5.41 -11.24 0.37
C PHE A 51 -6.25 -11.61 -0.85
N GLN A 52 -7.19 -10.74 -1.21
CA GLN A 52 -7.88 -10.81 -2.49
C GLN A 52 -7.53 -9.58 -3.33
N PRO A 53 -7.04 -9.76 -4.56
CA PRO A 53 -6.75 -8.63 -5.44
C PRO A 53 -8.05 -7.98 -5.92
N THR A 54 -8.03 -6.66 -6.08
CA THR A 54 -9.09 -5.91 -6.77
C THR A 54 -8.62 -5.51 -8.17
N ASP A 55 -9.55 -5.10 -9.04
CA ASP A 55 -9.18 -4.59 -10.36
C ASP A 55 -8.40 -3.27 -10.27
N LEU A 56 -8.71 -2.41 -9.29
CA LEU A 56 -7.91 -1.22 -9.01
C LEU A 56 -6.48 -1.57 -8.62
N GLY A 57 -6.30 -2.57 -7.75
CA GLY A 57 -4.97 -3.07 -7.36
C GLY A 57 -4.18 -3.63 -8.54
N ARG A 58 -4.85 -4.33 -9.47
CA ARG A 58 -4.23 -4.83 -10.71
C ARG A 58 -3.76 -3.67 -11.59
N ILE A 59 -4.61 -2.67 -11.80
CA ILE A 59 -4.25 -1.45 -12.56
C ILE A 59 -3.04 -0.77 -11.91
N ALA A 60 -3.03 -0.61 -10.58
CA ALA A 60 -1.92 -0.01 -9.85
C ALA A 60 -0.60 -0.74 -10.15
N SER A 61 -0.62 -2.07 -10.05
CA SER A 61 0.55 -2.91 -10.29
C SER A 61 0.99 -2.93 -11.75
N HIS A 62 0.06 -2.89 -12.71
CA HIS A 62 0.38 -2.92 -14.14
C HIS A 62 1.01 -1.62 -14.62
N TYR A 63 0.53 -0.49 -14.10
CA TYR A 63 0.97 0.84 -14.53
C TYR A 63 1.97 1.51 -13.58
N TYR A 64 2.41 0.80 -12.53
CA TYR A 64 3.33 1.32 -11.51
C TYR A 64 2.85 2.63 -10.88
N VAL A 65 1.55 2.70 -10.59
CA VAL A 65 0.91 3.86 -9.95
C VAL A 65 0.83 3.64 -8.46
N THR A 66 1.08 4.68 -7.68
CA THR A 66 1.02 4.65 -6.22
C THR A 66 -0.41 4.41 -5.72
N HIS A 67 -0.53 3.77 -4.56
CA HIS A 67 -1.83 3.46 -3.94
C HIS A 67 -2.63 4.71 -3.57
N THR A 68 -1.92 5.81 -3.25
CA THR A 68 -2.51 7.12 -2.95
C THR A 68 -3.14 7.74 -4.18
N THR A 69 -2.44 7.74 -5.31
CA THR A 69 -2.98 8.26 -6.59
C THR A 69 -4.18 7.48 -7.07
N LEU A 70 -4.12 6.16 -7.08
CA LEU A 70 -5.27 5.37 -7.53
C LEU A 70 -6.49 5.52 -6.62
N ALA A 71 -6.29 5.68 -5.30
CA ALA A 71 -7.40 6.00 -4.42
C ALA A 71 -8.00 7.36 -4.74
N ALA A 72 -7.18 8.39 -4.94
CA ALA A 72 -7.66 9.71 -5.34
C ALA A 72 -8.42 9.67 -6.67
N PHE A 73 -7.93 8.89 -7.64
CA PHE A 73 -8.62 8.69 -8.91
C PHE A 73 -9.94 7.95 -8.73
N ALA A 74 -9.98 6.87 -7.95
CA ALA A 74 -11.22 6.13 -7.69
C ALA A 74 -12.30 7.00 -7.03
N ASP A 75 -11.92 7.92 -6.14
CA ASP A 75 -12.86 8.82 -5.45
C ASP A 75 -13.39 9.96 -6.32
N HIS A 76 -12.58 10.48 -7.25
CA HIS A 76 -12.90 11.68 -8.02
C HIS A 76 -13.32 11.40 -9.46
N LEU A 77 -13.00 10.23 -10.01
CA LEU A 77 -13.34 9.87 -11.38
C LEU A 77 -14.85 9.68 -11.54
N LYS A 78 -15.46 10.44 -12.45
CA LYS A 78 -16.90 10.36 -12.77
C LYS A 78 -17.10 10.16 -14.26
N PRO A 79 -18.15 9.42 -14.68
CA PRO A 79 -18.42 9.20 -16.11
C PRO A 79 -18.69 10.47 -16.93
N THR A 80 -19.11 11.56 -16.27
CA THR A 80 -19.48 12.83 -16.92
C THR A 80 -18.36 13.85 -16.95
N MET A 81 -17.12 13.48 -16.60
CA MET A 81 -15.99 14.42 -16.57
C MET A 81 -15.63 14.87 -17.99
N GLY A 82 -15.47 16.18 -18.15
CA GLY A 82 -14.88 16.76 -19.37
C GLY A 82 -13.36 16.80 -19.32
N ASP A 83 -12.72 17.13 -20.44
CA ASP A 83 -11.25 17.13 -20.59
C ASP A 83 -10.54 18.00 -19.54
N ILE A 84 -11.10 19.17 -19.22
CA ILE A 84 -10.55 20.11 -18.23
C ILE A 84 -10.52 19.46 -16.83
N GLU A 85 -11.58 18.74 -16.47
CA GLU A 85 -11.67 18.06 -15.17
C GLU A 85 -10.75 16.86 -15.11
N LEU A 86 -10.57 16.15 -16.22
CA LEU A 86 -9.66 15.01 -16.32
C LEU A 86 -8.19 15.45 -16.17
N LEU A 87 -7.79 16.55 -16.83
CA LEU A 87 -6.45 17.12 -16.67
C LEU A 87 -6.20 17.60 -15.24
N ARG A 88 -7.23 18.17 -14.59
CA ARG A 88 -7.14 18.55 -13.18
C ARG A 88 -6.99 17.34 -12.28
N LEU A 89 -7.72 16.25 -12.55
CA LEU A 89 -7.59 15.00 -11.80
C LEU A 89 -6.19 14.40 -11.97
N PHE A 90 -5.68 14.37 -13.19
CA PHE A 90 -4.32 13.91 -13.47
C PHE A 90 -3.26 14.72 -12.69
N ALA A 91 -3.41 16.05 -12.63
CA ALA A 91 -2.50 16.91 -11.87
C ALA A 91 -2.56 16.71 -10.34
N LEU A 92 -3.60 16.04 -9.82
CA LEU A 92 -3.71 15.68 -8.39
C LEU A 92 -2.97 14.39 -8.03
N ALA A 93 -2.35 13.72 -9.01
CA ALA A 93 -1.59 12.50 -8.78
C ALA A 93 -0.46 12.74 -7.76
N ASP A 94 -0.34 11.83 -6.80
CA ASP A 94 0.66 11.87 -5.72
C ASP A 94 2.08 11.67 -6.25
N GLU A 95 2.24 11.14 -7.47
CA GLU A 95 3.53 11.07 -8.17
C GLU A 95 4.13 12.45 -8.47
N PHE A 96 3.33 13.52 -8.42
CA PHE A 96 3.79 14.89 -8.65
C PHE A 96 3.98 15.71 -7.36
N LYS A 97 3.87 15.10 -6.19
CA LYS A 97 4.31 15.72 -4.93
C LYS A 97 5.83 15.72 -4.81
#